data_AF-A0A1T5DTT1-F1
#
_entry.id   AF-A0A1T5DTT1-F1
#
_cell.length_a   1.000
_cell.length_b   1.000
_cell.length_c   1.000
_cell.angle_alpha   90.00
_cell.angle_beta   90.00
_cell.angle_gamma   90.00
#
_symmetry.space_group_name_H-M   'P 1'
#
loop_
_entity.id
_entity.type
_entity.pdbx_description
1 polymer ?
#
loop_
_entity_poly.entity_id
_entity_poly.type
_entity_poly.pdbx_seq_one_letter_code
_entity_poly.pdbx_strand_id
1 'polypeptide(L)'
;MAINFFKKEKLENLKTKEHKNVQMIKALAPNGIVIERDHIIIENFYMRFFTIVNYPDYASIKWLSTLNMQGISWSFHVDDVDLDKLISQTNNSIKSKEHQLERTRDPIVKQRLFSDISNATVMLKKMDSKIEKTVDFSIIIRVVGHNLEDLEDNSVRLKTRCASNKIPVKPITFAQEQSLLKNMPLNLDIPLRYSNPMPISNIMIGYPFLNNYINDDQGNILGYDEYFNDVVINFWNKNQQRTNSNVVVIGDSGAGKTMLTKDILYQEYITGSKIAVIDIEREYTKLARKFDGDIINMAG
;
A
#
# COMPACT_ATOMS: atom_id res chain seq x y z
N MET A 1 16.66 17.59 50.30
CA MET A 1 16.56 16.19 49.86
C MET A 1 16.32 16.19 48.36
N ALA A 2 17.38 16.03 47.57
CA ALA A 2 17.31 15.79 46.13
C ALA A 2 18.42 14.78 45.84
N ILE A 3 17.99 13.55 45.56
CA ILE A 3 18.87 12.40 45.35
C ILE A 3 19.34 12.45 43.89
N ASN A 4 20.64 12.62 43.71
CA ASN A 4 21.31 12.61 42.43
C ASN A 4 21.44 11.14 41.96
N PHE A 5 20.47 10.65 41.20
CA PHE A 5 20.55 9.35 40.54
C PHE A 5 21.37 9.49 39.25
N PHE A 6 22.29 8.54 39.06
CA PHE A 6 23.18 8.32 37.90
C PHE A 6 24.62 8.81 38.07
N LYS A 7 25.36 8.02 38.87
CA LYS A 7 26.81 7.85 38.80
C LYS A 7 27.26 7.57 37.35
N LYS A 8 28.22 8.37 36.88
CA LYS A 8 28.93 8.33 35.60
C LYS A 8 29.84 7.09 35.37
N GLU A 9 29.69 6.01 36.14
CA GLU A 9 30.64 4.88 36.18
C GLU A 9 30.26 3.67 35.30
N LYS A 10 29.25 3.77 34.42
CA LYS A 10 28.78 2.62 33.62
C LYS A 10 28.90 2.75 32.10
N LEU A 11 29.54 3.80 31.58
CA LEU A 11 29.68 4.02 30.13
C LEU A 11 30.98 3.50 29.51
N GLU A 12 31.99 3.12 30.30
CA GLU A 12 33.28 2.65 29.75
C GLU A 12 33.37 1.12 29.52
N ASN A 13 32.35 0.34 29.92
CA ASN A 13 32.34 -1.12 29.76
C ASN A 13 31.47 -1.64 28.60
N LEU A 14 30.99 -0.77 27.72
CA LEU A 14 30.34 -1.16 26.46
C LEU A 14 31.35 -1.36 25.31
N LYS A 15 32.50 -2.01 25.62
CA LYS A 15 33.24 -2.72 24.58
C LYS A 15 32.40 -3.93 24.18
N THR A 16 31.66 -3.74 23.10
CA THR A 16 30.84 -4.71 22.37
C THR A 16 31.48 -6.10 22.34
N LYS A 17 31.00 -7.01 23.19
CA LYS A 17 31.13 -8.44 22.95
C LYS A 17 30.13 -8.81 21.85
N GLU A 18 30.61 -8.98 20.63
CA GLU A 18 29.86 -9.63 19.55
C GLU A 18 29.57 -11.08 19.92
N HIS A 19 28.47 -11.33 20.62
CA HIS A 19 27.88 -12.67 20.69
C HIS A 19 27.06 -12.89 19.42
N LYS A 20 27.72 -13.16 18.28
CA LYS A 20 27.03 -13.65 17.07
C LYS A 20 26.45 -15.03 17.39
N ASN A 21 25.13 -15.10 17.56
CA ASN A 21 24.44 -16.37 17.76
C ASN A 21 24.37 -17.12 16.43
N VAL A 22 25.48 -17.77 16.06
CA VAL A 22 25.71 -18.40 14.74
C VAL A 22 24.60 -19.42 14.39
N GLN A 23 24.01 -20.08 15.38
CA GLN A 23 22.92 -21.04 15.16
C GLN A 23 21.65 -20.37 14.66
N MET A 24 21.27 -19.21 15.20
CA MET A 24 20.08 -18.48 14.80
C MET A 24 20.24 -17.86 13.40
N ILE A 25 21.43 -17.32 13.10
CA ILE A 25 21.73 -16.76 11.78
C ILE A 25 21.67 -17.86 10.71
N LYS A 26 22.21 -19.05 11.00
CA LYS A 26 22.12 -20.20 10.08
C LYS A 26 20.70 -20.72 9.91
N ALA A 27 19.86 -20.66 10.94
CA ALA A 27 18.46 -21.07 10.86
C ALA A 27 17.57 -20.09 10.06
N LEU A 28 17.93 -18.81 10.05
CA LEU A 28 17.21 -17.75 9.32
C LEU A 28 17.76 -17.51 7.91
N ALA A 29 18.95 -18.04 7.60
CA ALA A 29 19.55 -17.87 6.29
C ALA A 29 18.76 -18.68 5.24
N PRO A 30 18.39 -18.07 4.10
CA PRO A 30 17.77 -18.82 3.01
C PRO A 30 18.75 -19.86 2.46
N ASN A 31 18.21 -20.96 1.90
CA ASN A 31 19.03 -22.02 1.32
C ASN A 31 19.89 -21.54 0.14
N GLY A 32 19.41 -20.55 -0.61
CA GLY A 32 20.12 -19.95 -1.73
C GLY A 32 19.45 -18.66 -2.19
N ILE A 33 20.25 -17.78 -2.77
CA ILE A 33 19.81 -16.52 -3.36
C ILE A 33 20.40 -16.43 -4.76
N VAL A 34 19.56 -16.21 -5.76
CA VAL A 34 20.00 -15.90 -7.13
C VAL A 34 19.62 -14.47 -7.43
N ILE A 35 20.61 -13.64 -7.77
CA ILE A 35 20.40 -12.22 -8.08
C ILE A 35 20.42 -12.07 -9.60
N GLU A 36 19.27 -11.73 -10.16
CA GLU A 36 19.13 -11.38 -11.57
C GLU A 36 19.13 -9.86 -11.75
N ARG A 37 19.15 -9.40 -13.00
CA ARG A 37 19.15 -7.97 -13.34
C ARG A 37 17.92 -7.24 -12.75
N ASP A 38 16.75 -7.84 -12.88
CA ASP A 38 15.46 -7.21 -12.65
C ASP A 38 14.64 -7.90 -11.54
N HIS A 39 15.12 -9.00 -10.98
CA HIS A 39 14.47 -9.71 -9.89
C HIS A 39 15.50 -10.49 -9.06
N ILE A 40 15.08 -11.00 -7.90
CA ILE A 40 15.86 -11.87 -7.04
C ILE A 40 15.04 -13.12 -6.75
N ILE A 41 15.69 -14.27 -6.74
CA ILE A 41 15.07 -15.56 -6.43
C ILE A 41 15.58 -15.98 -5.07
N ILE A 42 14.68 -16.13 -4.12
CA ILE A 42 14.96 -16.64 -2.78
C ILE A 42 14.11 -17.89 -2.62
N GLU A 43 14.77 -19.05 -2.67
CA GLU A 43 14.11 -20.36 -2.65
C GLU A 43 13.08 -20.50 -3.79
N ASN A 44 11.78 -20.51 -3.45
CA ASN A 44 10.68 -20.67 -4.41
C ASN A 44 9.99 -19.35 -4.76
N PHE A 45 10.51 -18.21 -4.29
CA PHE A 45 9.90 -16.91 -4.49
C PHE A 45 10.73 -16.03 -5.40
N TYR A 46 10.06 -15.45 -6.39
CA TYR A 46 10.60 -14.46 -7.31
C TYR A 46 10.18 -13.10 -6.80
N MET A 47 11.14 -12.21 -6.55
CA MET A 47 10.87 -10.89 -6.01
C MET A 47 11.43 -9.81 -6.91
N ARG A 48 10.64 -8.75 -7.15
CA ARG A 48 11.07 -7.57 -7.91
C ARG A 48 10.82 -6.32 -7.09
N PHE A 49 11.77 -5.40 -7.12
CA PHE A 49 11.68 -4.14 -6.39
C PHE A 49 11.33 -2.97 -7.31
N PHE A 50 10.49 -2.09 -6.80
CA PHE A 50 10.06 -0.86 -7.44
C PHE A 50 10.27 0.33 -6.52
N THR A 51 10.39 1.50 -7.12
CA THR A 51 10.39 2.78 -6.42
C THR A 51 9.42 3.74 -7.09
N ILE A 52 9.00 4.77 -6.36
CA ILE A 52 8.14 5.83 -6.87
C ILE A 52 9.01 6.84 -7.61
N VAL A 53 8.63 7.18 -8.84
CA VAL A 53 9.35 8.16 -9.66
C VAL A 53 9.03 9.57 -9.19
N ASN A 54 7.74 9.90 -9.16
CA ASN A 54 7.23 11.19 -8.74
C ASN A 54 6.06 10.98 -7.77
N TYR A 55 6.02 11.83 -6.75
CA TYR A 55 4.90 11.90 -5.82
C TYR A 55 3.82 12.85 -6.38
N PRO A 56 2.53 12.64 -6.03
CA PRO A 56 1.46 13.53 -6.47
C PRO A 56 1.68 14.95 -5.96
N ASP A 57 1.48 15.96 -6.81
CA ASP A 57 1.54 17.38 -6.40
C ASP A 57 0.52 17.72 -5.30
N TYR A 58 -0.60 16.99 -5.29
CA TYR A 58 -1.64 17.06 -4.27
C TYR A 58 -1.88 15.66 -3.72
N ALA A 59 -1.32 15.39 -2.54
CA ALA A 59 -1.60 14.19 -1.78
C ALA A 59 -3.03 14.28 -1.22
N SER A 60 -3.97 13.51 -1.78
CA SER A 60 -5.25 13.29 -1.11
C SER A 60 -5.03 12.49 0.17
N ILE A 61 -5.91 12.66 1.15
CA ILE A 61 -5.90 11.84 2.37
C ILE A 61 -5.95 10.37 1.94
N LYS A 62 -5.08 9.53 2.52
CA LYS A 62 -4.95 8.09 2.24
C LYS A 62 -4.38 7.70 0.87
N TRP A 63 -3.68 8.58 0.17
CA TRP A 63 -3.18 8.28 -1.18
C TRP A 63 -2.29 7.02 -1.29
N LEU A 64 -1.60 6.61 -0.20
CA LEU A 64 -0.83 5.36 -0.17
C LEU A 64 -1.68 4.12 0.17
N SER A 65 -2.84 4.28 0.84
CA SER A 65 -3.66 3.14 1.25
C SER A 65 -4.35 2.48 0.04
N THR A 66 -4.62 3.25 -1.01
CA THR A 66 -5.20 2.74 -2.27
C THR A 66 -4.25 1.79 -3.01
N LEU A 67 -2.99 1.71 -2.61
CA LEU A 67 -1.96 0.92 -3.28
C LEU A 67 -1.69 -0.44 -2.61
N ASN A 68 -2.33 -0.75 -1.48
CA ASN A 68 -2.16 -2.05 -0.83
C ASN A 68 -2.79 -3.17 -1.68
N MET A 69 -2.00 -4.22 -1.92
CA MET A 69 -2.38 -5.38 -2.72
C MET A 69 -1.71 -6.63 -2.15
N GLN A 70 -2.30 -7.80 -2.38
CA GLN A 70 -1.70 -9.09 -2.00
C GLN A 70 -0.38 -9.30 -2.77
N GLY A 71 0.62 -9.91 -2.11
CA GLY A 71 1.94 -10.16 -2.71
C GLY A 71 2.82 -8.90 -2.84
N ILE A 72 2.38 -7.75 -2.32
CA ILE A 72 3.12 -6.50 -2.33
C ILE A 72 3.41 -6.04 -0.91
N SER A 73 4.66 -5.66 -0.65
CA SER A 73 5.09 -5.08 0.62
C SER A 73 5.82 -3.76 0.41
N TRP A 74 5.62 -2.83 1.34
CA TRP A 74 6.11 -1.46 1.27
C TRP A 74 7.11 -1.21 2.39
N SER A 75 8.28 -0.68 2.05
CA SER A 75 9.27 -0.18 3.03
C SER A 75 9.42 1.33 2.85
N PHE A 76 9.17 2.04 3.94
CA PHE A 76 9.24 3.49 4.02
C PHE A 76 10.56 3.87 4.68
N HIS A 77 11.32 4.74 4.03
CA HIS A 77 12.59 5.24 4.54
C HIS A 77 12.52 6.76 4.64
N VAL A 78 12.85 7.27 5.82
CA VAL A 78 12.85 8.69 6.16
C VAL A 78 14.23 9.02 6.69
N ASP A 79 14.99 9.78 5.91
CA ASP A 79 16.34 10.21 6.25
C ASP A 79 16.38 11.74 6.42
N ASP A 80 17.34 12.23 7.19
CA ASP A 80 17.54 13.67 7.34
C ASP A 80 18.17 14.29 6.08
N VAL A 81 17.77 15.52 5.78
CA VAL A 81 18.26 16.30 4.63
C VAL A 81 19.08 17.49 5.12
N ASP A 82 20.17 17.77 4.39
CA ASP A 82 20.86 19.06 4.46
C ASP A 82 20.00 20.14 3.76
N LEU A 83 19.27 20.90 4.57
CA LEU A 83 18.34 21.94 4.10
C LEU A 83 19.05 23.02 3.27
N ASP A 84 20.24 23.45 3.67
CA ASP A 84 20.96 24.53 2.99
C ASP A 84 21.38 24.09 1.59
N LYS A 85 21.89 22.86 1.49
CA LYS A 85 22.20 22.23 0.21
C LYS A 85 20.95 22.07 -0.66
N LEU A 86 19.84 21.61 -0.09
CA LEU A 86 18.59 21.42 -0.83
C LEU A 86 18.00 22.73 -1.36
N ILE A 87 18.01 23.79 -0.55
CA ILE A 87 17.57 25.14 -0.95
C ILE A 87 18.43 25.63 -2.12
N SER A 88 19.76 25.48 -2.02
CA SER A 88 20.67 25.89 -3.09
C SER A 88 20.42 25.13 -4.40
N GLN A 89 20.19 23.82 -4.33
CA GLN A 89 19.88 22.97 -5.49
C GLN A 89 18.54 23.33 -6.11
N THR A 90 17.51 23.56 -5.28
CA THR A 90 16.17 23.95 -5.73
C THR A 90 16.22 25.32 -6.42
N ASN A 91 16.95 26.28 -5.86
CA ASN A 91 17.12 27.61 -6.46
C ASN A 91 17.83 27.53 -7.83
N ASN A 92 18.88 26.71 -7.95
CA ASN A 92 19.57 26.49 -9.22
C ASN A 92 18.67 25.78 -10.25
N SER A 93 17.85 24.83 -9.81
CA SER A 93 16.85 24.16 -10.66
C SER A 93 15.80 25.15 -11.19
N ILE A 94 15.29 26.05 -10.34
CA ILE A 94 14.36 27.11 -10.73
C ILE A 94 14.98 27.99 -11.82
N LYS A 95 16.19 28.52 -11.58
CA LYS A 95 16.91 29.35 -12.56
C LYS A 95 17.11 28.64 -13.90
N SER A 96 17.47 27.36 -13.86
CA SER A 96 17.63 26.56 -15.09
C SER A 96 16.31 26.40 -15.84
N LYS A 97 15.19 26.16 -15.14
CA LYS A 97 13.86 26.06 -15.77
C LYS A 97 13.37 27.40 -16.30
N GLU A 98 13.66 28.51 -15.61
CA GLU A 98 13.37 29.87 -16.10
C GLU A 98 14.10 30.16 -17.41
N HIS A 99 15.40 29.86 -17.49
CA HIS A 99 16.15 29.98 -18.75
C HIS A 99 15.59 29.08 -19.86
N GLN A 100 15.11 27.88 -19.53
CA GLN A 100 14.47 26.99 -20.50
C GLN A 100 13.12 27.55 -20.98
N LEU A 101 12.35 28.16 -20.09
CA LEU A 101 11.05 28.78 -20.39
C LEU A 101 11.21 29.93 -21.40
N GLU A 102 12.26 30.75 -21.25
CA GLU A 102 12.58 31.85 -22.17
C GLU A 102 12.91 31.35 -23.58
N ARG A 103 13.62 30.21 -23.68
CA ARG A 103 14.08 29.64 -24.96
C ARG A 103 13.00 28.85 -25.70
N THR A 104 12.04 28.30 -24.97
CA THR A 104 11.03 27.39 -25.52
C THR A 104 9.93 28.17 -26.24
N ARG A 105 9.57 27.74 -27.46
CA ARG A 105 8.49 28.35 -28.25
C ARG A 105 7.19 27.55 -28.23
N ASP A 106 7.25 26.28 -27.84
CA ASP A 106 6.09 25.40 -27.71
C ASP A 106 5.19 25.84 -26.54
N PRO A 107 3.91 26.19 -26.79
CA PRO A 107 2.97 26.61 -25.74
C PRO A 107 2.74 25.55 -24.65
N ILE A 108 2.71 24.26 -25.01
CA ILE A 108 2.45 23.17 -24.06
C ILE A 108 3.64 23.01 -23.11
N VAL A 109 4.85 23.02 -23.66
CA VAL A 109 6.08 22.91 -22.86
C VAL A 109 6.24 24.15 -21.97
N LYS A 110 5.91 25.34 -22.48
CA LYS A 110 5.89 26.57 -21.67
C LYS A 110 4.95 26.48 -20.47
N GLN A 111 3.72 26.01 -20.68
CA GLN A 111 2.75 25.87 -19.59
C GLN A 111 3.24 24.89 -18.52
N ARG A 112 3.84 23.75 -18.91
CA ARG A 112 4.43 22.79 -17.98
C ARG A 112 5.58 23.39 -17.17
N LEU A 113 6.52 24.07 -17.85
CA LEU A 113 7.64 24.74 -17.19
C LEU A 113 7.17 25.82 -16.21
N PHE A 114 6.13 26.58 -16.54
CA PHE A 114 5.56 27.58 -15.64
C PHE A 114 4.97 26.94 -14.37
N SER A 115 4.21 25.85 -14.52
CA SER A 115 3.69 25.09 -13.38
C SER A 115 4.80 24.53 -12.50
N ASP A 116 5.83 23.95 -13.11
CA ASP A 116 7.00 23.42 -12.41
C ASP A 116 7.75 24.49 -11.61
N ILE A 117 7.98 25.66 -12.19
CA ILE A 117 8.64 26.80 -11.53
C ILE A 117 7.78 27.29 -10.35
N SER A 118 6.46 27.41 -10.55
CA SER A 118 5.53 27.81 -9.50
C SER A 118 5.57 26.84 -8.31
N ASN A 119 5.46 25.54 -8.59
CA ASN A 119 5.49 24.49 -7.57
C ASN A 119 6.82 24.48 -6.81
N ALA A 120 7.95 24.54 -7.53
CA ALA A 120 9.27 24.60 -6.91
C ALA A 120 9.46 25.85 -6.05
N THR A 121 8.91 27.00 -6.46
CA THR A 121 8.98 28.25 -5.69
C THR A 121 8.16 28.17 -4.40
N VAL A 122 6.96 27.57 -4.45
CA VAL A 122 6.15 27.31 -3.25
C VAL A 122 6.89 26.38 -2.30
N MET A 123 7.49 25.31 -2.81
CA MET A 123 8.27 24.36 -2.01
C MET A 123 9.47 25.04 -1.36
N LEU A 124 10.21 25.88 -2.11
CA LEU A 124 11.34 26.65 -1.60
C LEU A 124 10.91 27.59 -0.47
N LYS A 125 9.81 28.33 -0.61
CA LYS A 125 9.28 29.18 0.47
C LYS A 125 8.94 28.39 1.72
N LYS A 126 8.35 27.19 1.57
CA LYS A 126 8.06 26.31 2.71
C LYS A 126 9.34 25.85 3.40
N MET A 127 10.37 25.46 2.65
CA MET A 127 11.66 25.07 3.21
C MET A 127 12.36 26.23 3.93
N ASP A 128 12.37 27.42 3.32
CA ASP A 128 13.04 28.61 3.86
C ASP A 128 12.37 29.16 5.11
N SER A 129 11.03 29.13 5.16
CA SER A 129 10.27 29.57 6.33
C SER A 129 10.49 28.70 7.59
N LYS A 130 11.12 27.53 7.47
CA LYS A 130 11.36 26.54 8.56
C LYS A 130 10.12 26.17 9.38
N ILE A 131 8.92 26.40 8.83
CA ILE A 131 7.66 26.09 9.51
C ILE A 131 7.54 24.57 9.72
N GLU A 132 8.10 23.80 8.80
CA GLU A 132 8.00 22.35 8.77
C GLU A 132 9.35 21.70 8.43
N LYS A 133 9.66 20.57 9.08
CA LYS A 133 10.86 19.77 8.77
C LYS A 133 10.69 19.09 7.41
N THR A 134 11.66 19.30 6.52
CA THR A 134 11.80 18.56 5.27
C THR A 134 12.71 17.36 5.49
N VAL A 135 12.34 16.21 4.96
CA VAL A 135 13.08 14.95 5.07
C VAL A 135 13.29 14.35 3.69
N ASP A 136 14.31 13.50 3.55
CA ASP A 136 14.43 12.66 2.37
C ASP A 136 13.51 11.44 2.52
N PHE A 137 12.59 11.26 1.60
CA PHE A 137 11.63 10.17 1.66
C PHE A 137 11.77 9.24 0.47
N SER A 138 11.95 7.95 0.74
CA SER A 138 11.92 6.91 -0.29
C SER A 138 10.98 5.78 0.09
N ILE A 139 10.36 5.22 -0.94
CA ILE A 139 9.53 4.03 -0.86
C ILE A 139 10.18 2.95 -1.72
N ILE A 140 10.42 1.80 -1.10
CA ILE A 140 10.80 0.57 -1.79
C ILE A 140 9.61 -0.38 -1.72
N ILE A 141 9.11 -0.74 -2.90
CA ILE A 141 7.98 -1.64 -3.07
C ILE A 141 8.53 -2.98 -3.52
N ARG A 142 8.29 -4.04 -2.75
CA ARG A 142 8.66 -5.40 -3.12
C ARG A 142 7.42 -6.14 -3.60
N VAL A 143 7.46 -6.63 -4.83
CA VAL A 143 6.46 -7.50 -5.44
C VAL A 143 6.99 -8.93 -5.42
N VAL A 144 6.14 -9.88 -5.06
CA VAL A 144 6.48 -11.31 -4.98
C VAL A 144 5.60 -12.11 -5.95
N GLY A 145 6.18 -13.15 -6.54
CA GLY A 145 5.47 -14.18 -7.31
C GLY A 145 6.05 -15.57 -7.05
N HIS A 146 5.27 -16.60 -7.33
CA HIS A 146 5.67 -18.01 -7.20
C HIS A 146 6.45 -18.52 -8.42
N ASN A 147 6.36 -17.83 -9.54
CA ASN A 147 7.13 -18.05 -10.75
C ASN A 147 7.30 -16.71 -11.51
N LEU A 148 8.01 -16.73 -12.64
CA LEU A 148 8.27 -15.52 -13.43
C LEU A 148 7.00 -14.91 -14.05
N GLU A 149 6.03 -15.74 -14.45
CA GLU A 149 4.77 -15.27 -15.06
C GLU A 149 3.92 -14.55 -14.01
N ASP A 150 3.73 -15.16 -12.85
CA ASP A 150 3.05 -14.55 -11.69
C ASP A 150 3.74 -13.26 -11.22
N LEU A 151 5.08 -13.23 -11.21
CA LEU A 151 5.82 -12.01 -10.89
C LEU A 151 5.55 -10.88 -11.90
N GLU A 152 5.47 -11.21 -13.19
CA GLU A 152 5.18 -10.21 -14.23
C GLU A 152 3.74 -9.70 -14.13
N ASP A 153 2.77 -10.59 -13.93
CA ASP A 153 1.36 -10.22 -13.74
C ASP A 153 1.19 -9.30 -12.52
N ASN A 154 1.78 -9.66 -11.38
CA ASN A 154 1.75 -8.82 -10.18
C ASN A 154 2.48 -7.48 -10.39
N SER A 155 3.56 -7.47 -11.17
CA SER A 155 4.29 -6.25 -11.54
C SER A 155 3.44 -5.32 -12.42
N VAL A 156 2.72 -5.87 -13.41
CA VAL A 156 1.80 -5.12 -14.29
C VAL A 156 0.62 -4.59 -13.48
N ARG A 157 0.07 -5.40 -12.58
CA ARG A 157 -1.02 -4.99 -11.68
C ARG A 157 -0.60 -3.82 -10.80
N LEU A 158 0.60 -3.86 -10.20
CA LEU A 158 1.17 -2.74 -9.43
C LEU A 158 1.30 -1.48 -10.30
N LYS A 159 1.97 -1.58 -11.45
CA LYS A 159 2.17 -0.43 -12.35
C LYS A 159 0.85 0.22 -12.74
N THR A 160 -0.14 -0.59 -13.11
CA THR A 160 -1.47 -0.13 -13.52
C THR A 160 -2.18 0.56 -12.36
N ARG A 161 -2.18 -0.05 -11.18
CA ARG A 161 -2.76 0.50 -9.95
C ARG A 161 -2.17 1.87 -9.60
N CYS A 162 -0.84 1.95 -9.57
CA CYS A 162 -0.17 3.18 -9.20
C CYS A 162 -0.33 4.27 -10.28
N ALA A 163 -0.33 3.91 -11.57
CA ALA A 163 -0.61 4.83 -12.67
C ALA A 163 -2.03 5.44 -12.59
N SER A 164 -3.06 4.64 -12.29
CA SER A 164 -4.43 5.12 -12.07
C SER A 164 -4.54 6.12 -10.92
N ASN A 165 -3.66 6.03 -9.93
CA ASN A 165 -3.56 6.96 -8.80
C ASN A 165 -2.55 8.11 -9.04
N LYS A 166 -2.04 8.28 -10.26
CA LYS A 166 -1.03 9.29 -10.64
C LYS A 166 0.29 9.17 -9.88
N ILE A 167 0.67 7.96 -9.50
CA ILE A 167 1.91 7.64 -8.77
C ILE A 167 2.72 6.69 -9.65
N PRO A 168 3.47 7.19 -10.64
CA PRO A 168 4.23 6.31 -11.52
C PRO A 168 5.34 5.60 -10.73
N VAL A 169 5.38 4.27 -10.84
CA VAL A 169 6.43 3.43 -10.26
C VAL A 169 7.40 2.93 -11.33
N LYS A 170 8.65 2.71 -10.93
CA LYS A 170 9.76 2.27 -11.78
C LYS A 170 10.40 1.03 -11.16
N PRO A 171 10.73 -0.02 -11.94
CA PRO A 171 11.53 -1.12 -11.43
C PRO A 171 12.94 -0.64 -11.11
N ILE A 172 13.44 -1.06 -9.96
CA ILE A 172 14.84 -0.89 -9.57
C ILE A 172 15.61 -2.01 -10.28
N THR A 173 16.37 -1.69 -11.32
CA THR A 173 17.19 -2.67 -12.05
C THR A 173 18.65 -2.58 -11.62
N PHE A 174 19.35 -3.71 -11.63
CA PHE A 174 20.75 -3.86 -11.21
C PHE A 174 21.05 -3.53 -9.74
N ALA A 175 20.03 -3.35 -8.91
CA ALA A 175 20.19 -3.07 -7.48
C ALA A 175 19.25 -3.92 -6.60
N GLN A 176 19.02 -5.18 -6.98
CA GLN A 176 18.11 -6.08 -6.27
C GLN A 176 18.61 -6.41 -4.85
N GLU A 177 19.91 -6.66 -4.70
CA GLU A 177 20.53 -6.97 -3.40
C GLU A 177 20.39 -5.79 -2.44
N GLN A 178 20.75 -4.58 -2.88
CA GLN A 178 20.60 -3.37 -2.07
C GLN A 178 19.12 -3.12 -1.72
N SER A 179 18.22 -3.37 -2.68
CA SER A 179 16.78 -3.20 -2.47
C SER A 179 16.23 -4.19 -1.46
N LEU A 180 16.67 -5.45 -1.51
CA LEU A 180 16.32 -6.47 -0.53
C LEU A 180 16.78 -6.07 0.86
N LEU A 181 18.07 -5.71 1.01
CA LEU A 181 18.63 -5.34 2.31
C LEU A 181 17.98 -4.09 2.89
N LYS A 182 17.61 -3.12 2.05
CA LYS A 182 16.89 -1.91 2.49
C LYS A 182 15.42 -2.22 2.80
N ASN A 183 14.81 -3.18 2.12
CA ASN A 183 13.45 -3.66 2.41
C ASN A 183 13.38 -4.51 3.70
N MET A 184 14.49 -5.10 4.15
CA MET A 184 14.58 -5.84 5.42
C MET A 184 14.55 -4.90 6.64
N PRO A 185 13.98 -5.33 7.78
CA PRO A 185 13.88 -4.54 9.00
C PRO A 185 15.20 -4.50 9.80
N LEU A 186 16.33 -4.35 9.11
CA LEU A 186 17.67 -4.38 9.70
C LEU A 186 18.26 -2.97 9.91
N ASN A 187 17.54 -1.93 9.47
CA ASN A 187 17.96 -0.52 9.54
C ASN A 187 19.41 -0.31 9.05
N LEU A 188 19.76 -0.95 7.94
CA LEU A 188 21.08 -0.84 7.33
C LEU A 188 21.15 0.45 6.51
N ASP A 189 22.25 1.18 6.65
CA ASP A 189 22.53 2.34 5.82
C ASP A 189 22.94 1.88 4.43
N ILE A 190 21.99 1.95 3.48
CA ILE A 190 22.17 1.51 2.11
C ILE A 190 21.93 2.70 1.17
N PRO A 191 22.97 3.10 0.39
CA PRO A 191 22.92 4.29 -0.44
C PRO A 191 22.15 4.05 -1.76
N LEU A 192 20.84 3.80 -1.64
CA LEU A 192 19.90 3.79 -2.74
C LEU A 192 19.35 5.21 -2.96
N ARG A 193 19.62 5.80 -4.12
CA ARG A 193 19.32 7.21 -4.46
C ARG A 193 17.89 7.43 -4.98
N TYR A 194 16.91 6.69 -4.49
CA TYR A 194 15.51 6.80 -4.96
C TYR A 194 14.64 7.63 -4.03
N SER A 195 15.25 8.60 -3.35
CA SER A 195 14.64 9.44 -2.36
C SER A 195 14.30 10.81 -2.95
N ASN A 196 13.18 11.36 -2.49
CA ASN A 196 12.74 12.70 -2.85
C ASN A 196 12.56 13.51 -1.58
N PRO A 197 13.17 14.70 -1.49
CA PRO A 197 12.93 15.61 -0.39
C PRO A 197 11.47 16.04 -0.35
N MET A 198 10.82 15.95 0.80
CA MET A 198 9.45 16.43 0.98
C MET A 198 9.15 16.86 2.41
N PRO A 199 8.16 17.76 2.61
CA PRO A 199 7.69 18.09 3.95
C PRO A 199 7.03 16.89 4.63
N ILE A 200 7.21 16.75 5.95
CA ILE A 200 6.66 15.63 6.73
C ILE A 200 5.13 15.51 6.63
N SER A 201 4.41 16.62 6.53
CA SER A 201 2.95 16.67 6.41
C SER A 201 2.45 15.91 5.19
N ASN A 202 3.16 16.01 4.06
CA ASN A 202 2.83 15.26 2.84
C ASN A 202 2.95 13.74 3.06
N ILE A 203 3.94 13.31 3.85
CA ILE A 203 4.13 11.89 4.23
C ILE A 203 2.99 11.45 5.14
N MET A 204 2.66 12.24 6.17
CA MET A 204 1.64 11.90 7.17
C MET A 204 0.23 11.75 6.58
N ILE A 205 -0.11 12.55 5.57
CA ILE A 205 -1.39 12.46 4.85
C ILE A 205 -1.50 11.15 4.04
N GLY A 206 -0.35 10.58 3.64
CA GLY A 206 -0.21 9.34 2.90
C GLY A 206 -0.11 8.10 3.77
N TYR A 207 -0.92 7.94 4.82
CA TYR A 207 -0.77 6.73 5.64
C TYR A 207 -1.24 5.47 4.88
N PRO A 208 -0.37 4.46 4.64
CA PRO A 208 -0.71 3.28 3.83
C PRO A 208 -1.63 2.30 4.56
N PHE A 209 -1.67 2.34 5.90
CA PHE A 209 -2.40 1.35 6.71
C PHE A 209 -3.84 1.77 7.05
N LEU A 210 -4.45 2.68 6.26
CA LEU A 210 -5.82 3.15 6.51
C LEU A 210 -6.91 2.23 5.94
N ASN A 211 -6.55 1.04 5.48
CA ASN A 211 -7.48 0.10 4.88
C ASN A 211 -8.10 -0.80 5.97
N ASN A 212 -9.21 -0.34 6.54
CA ASN A 212 -10.20 -1.19 7.17
C ASN A 212 -11.23 -1.59 6.12
N TYR A 213 -10.89 -2.52 5.22
CA TYR A 213 -11.93 -3.21 4.44
C TYR A 213 -12.15 -4.60 5.03
N ILE A 214 -13.40 -5.02 5.06
CA ILE A 214 -13.76 -6.35 5.57
C ILE A 214 -13.40 -7.34 4.47
N ASN A 215 -12.37 -8.14 4.73
CA ASN A 215 -11.94 -9.23 3.86
C ASN A 215 -11.52 -10.40 4.75
N ASP A 216 -12.48 -11.27 5.05
CA ASP A 216 -12.22 -12.52 5.76
C ASP A 216 -11.52 -13.52 4.84
N ASP A 217 -10.70 -14.42 5.40
CA ASP A 217 -9.94 -15.43 4.63
C ASP A 217 -10.83 -16.33 3.76
N GLN A 218 -12.08 -16.53 4.17
CA GLN A 218 -13.13 -17.29 3.46
C GLN A 218 -14.47 -16.64 3.76
N GLY A 219 -15.46 -16.79 2.88
CA GLY A 219 -16.81 -16.31 3.12
C GLY A 219 -17.54 -15.93 1.84
N ASN A 220 -18.61 -15.16 1.99
CA ASN A 220 -19.41 -14.69 0.87
C ASN A 220 -18.79 -13.43 0.26
N ILE A 221 -18.67 -13.40 -1.06
CA ILE A 221 -18.26 -12.23 -1.83
C ILE A 221 -19.49 -11.33 -2.00
N LEU A 222 -19.47 -10.15 -1.39
CA LEU A 222 -20.57 -9.18 -1.48
C LEU A 222 -20.44 -8.21 -2.66
N GLY A 223 -19.24 -8.13 -3.23
CA GLY A 223 -18.93 -7.25 -4.34
C GLY A 223 -17.50 -6.74 -4.24
N TYR A 224 -17.29 -5.55 -4.79
CA TYR A 224 -15.99 -4.90 -4.81
C TYR A 224 -16.07 -3.53 -4.12
N ASP A 225 -14.98 -3.13 -3.47
CA ASP A 225 -14.84 -1.76 -2.97
C ASP A 225 -14.61 -0.75 -4.13
N GLU A 226 -14.48 0.55 -3.79
CA GLU A 226 -14.14 1.63 -4.75
C GLU A 226 -12.79 1.40 -5.49
N TYR A 227 -12.06 0.39 -5.05
CA TYR A 227 -10.73 0.02 -5.45
C TYR A 227 -10.70 -1.35 -6.14
N PHE A 228 -11.83 -1.94 -6.51
CA PHE A 228 -11.89 -3.27 -7.16
C PHE A 228 -11.22 -4.39 -6.34
N ASN A 229 -11.13 -4.25 -5.02
CA ASN A 229 -10.78 -5.35 -4.13
C ASN A 229 -12.05 -6.11 -3.74
N ASP A 230 -11.96 -7.42 -3.65
CA ASP A 230 -13.07 -8.26 -3.21
C ASP A 230 -13.43 -7.93 -1.75
N VAL A 231 -14.74 -7.78 -1.51
CA VAL A 231 -15.30 -7.66 -0.16
C VAL A 231 -15.82 -9.03 0.24
N VAL A 232 -15.00 -9.77 0.99
CA VAL A 232 -15.32 -11.11 1.49
C VAL A 232 -15.74 -11.05 2.95
N ILE A 233 -16.92 -11.58 3.26
CA ILE A 233 -17.45 -11.62 4.62
C ILE A 233 -17.88 -13.04 4.98
N ASN A 234 -17.31 -13.56 6.06
CA ASN A 234 -17.78 -14.75 6.75
C ASN A 234 -18.79 -14.36 7.83
N PHE A 235 -20.08 -14.60 7.57
CA PHE A 235 -21.13 -14.33 8.56
C PHE A 235 -21.01 -15.21 9.82
N TRP A 236 -20.30 -16.33 9.74
CA TRP A 236 -20.10 -17.27 10.84
C TRP A 236 -18.87 -16.96 11.70
N ASN A 237 -18.02 -16.01 11.28
CA ASN A 237 -16.85 -15.59 12.03
C ASN A 237 -17.26 -14.74 13.25
N LYS A 238 -17.03 -15.27 14.46
CA LYS A 238 -17.31 -14.59 15.73
C LYS A 238 -16.04 -14.08 16.38
N ASN A 239 -15.99 -12.79 16.67
CA ASN A 239 -14.88 -12.15 17.36
C ASN A 239 -15.39 -11.01 18.26
N GLN A 240 -14.47 -10.26 18.88
CA GLN A 240 -14.82 -9.17 19.80
C GLN A 240 -15.70 -8.08 19.16
N GLN A 241 -15.61 -7.88 17.84
CA GLN A 241 -16.39 -6.88 17.10
C GLN A 241 -17.63 -7.48 16.44
N ARG A 242 -17.61 -8.78 16.10
CA ARG A 242 -18.70 -9.54 15.46
C ARG A 242 -19.24 -10.57 16.44
N THR A 243 -20.18 -10.16 17.28
CA THR A 243 -20.74 -11.00 18.35
C THR A 243 -21.84 -11.95 17.87
N ASN A 244 -22.43 -11.67 16.70
CA ASN A 244 -23.48 -12.47 16.10
C ASN A 244 -23.36 -12.52 14.58
N SER A 245 -24.14 -13.42 13.96
CA SER A 245 -24.16 -13.71 12.53
C SER A 245 -25.35 -13.08 11.80
N ASN A 246 -26.05 -12.14 12.44
CA ASN A 246 -27.24 -11.54 11.87
C ASN A 246 -26.85 -10.46 10.86
N VAL A 247 -27.53 -10.46 9.71
CA VAL A 247 -27.31 -9.49 8.62
C VAL A 247 -28.61 -8.75 8.35
N VAL A 248 -28.52 -7.43 8.17
CA VAL A 248 -29.65 -6.57 7.81
C VAL A 248 -29.34 -5.89 6.48
N VAL A 249 -30.21 -6.08 5.49
CA VAL A 249 -30.08 -5.46 4.16
C VAL A 249 -31.15 -4.38 4.03
N ILE A 250 -30.72 -3.12 3.83
CA ILE A 250 -31.59 -1.94 3.73
C ILE A 250 -31.29 -1.21 2.42
N GLY A 251 -32.32 -0.63 1.81
CA GLY A 251 -32.22 0.14 0.57
C GLY A 251 -33.60 0.54 0.06
N ASP A 252 -33.67 1.45 -0.90
CA ASP A 252 -34.92 1.86 -1.52
C ASP A 252 -35.44 0.79 -2.51
N SER A 253 -36.69 0.95 -2.97
CA SER A 253 -37.22 0.10 -4.04
C SER A 253 -36.37 0.25 -5.30
N GLY A 254 -35.96 -0.86 -5.91
CA GLY A 254 -35.06 -0.86 -7.08
C GLY A 254 -33.57 -0.74 -6.77
N ALA A 255 -33.16 -0.55 -5.50
CA ALA A 255 -31.74 -0.42 -5.13
C ALA A 255 -30.94 -1.75 -5.15
N GLY A 256 -31.57 -2.86 -5.54
CA GLY A 256 -30.90 -4.17 -5.62
C GLY A 256 -30.95 -5.02 -4.35
N LYS A 257 -31.77 -4.67 -3.33
CA LYS A 257 -31.93 -5.45 -2.09
C LYS A 257 -32.16 -6.95 -2.35
N THR A 258 -33.17 -7.28 -3.17
CA THR A 258 -33.52 -8.66 -3.50
C THR A 258 -32.40 -9.37 -4.25
N MET A 259 -31.69 -8.67 -5.14
CA MET A 259 -30.56 -9.25 -5.85
C MET A 259 -29.45 -9.64 -4.86
N LEU A 260 -29.04 -8.70 -4.01
CA LEU A 260 -28.00 -8.94 -3.01
C LEU A 260 -28.37 -10.10 -2.07
N THR A 261 -29.61 -10.12 -1.58
CA THR A 261 -30.08 -11.21 -0.70
C THR A 261 -30.08 -12.56 -1.43
N LYS A 262 -30.48 -12.63 -2.70
CA LYS A 262 -30.43 -13.88 -3.49
C LYS A 262 -28.99 -14.37 -3.67
N ASP A 263 -28.04 -13.47 -3.92
CA ASP A 263 -26.63 -13.82 -4.06
C ASP A 263 -26.04 -14.32 -2.74
N ILE A 264 -26.36 -13.67 -1.62
CA ILE A 264 -25.97 -14.14 -0.29
C ILE A 264 -26.52 -15.54 -0.01
N LEU A 265 -27.83 -15.75 -0.23
CA LEU A 265 -28.47 -17.03 0.00
C LEU A 265 -27.89 -18.12 -0.91
N TYR A 266 -27.60 -17.80 -2.17
CA TYR A 266 -26.96 -18.75 -3.08
C TYR A 266 -25.57 -19.18 -2.59
N GLN A 267 -24.74 -18.23 -2.14
CA GLN A 267 -23.41 -18.52 -1.61
C GLN A 267 -23.46 -19.33 -0.31
N GLU A 268 -24.38 -19.03 0.59
CA GLU A 268 -24.63 -19.82 1.80
C GLU A 268 -25.12 -21.24 1.46
N TYR A 269 -25.98 -21.39 0.45
CA TYR A 269 -26.47 -22.71 0.03
C TYR A 269 -25.33 -23.60 -0.49
N ILE A 270 -24.48 -23.09 -1.37
CA ILE A 270 -23.36 -23.87 -1.93
C ILE A 270 -22.29 -24.18 -0.89
N THR A 271 -22.19 -23.38 0.18
CA THR A 271 -21.28 -23.62 1.31
C THR A 271 -21.89 -24.55 2.38
N GLY A 272 -23.12 -25.03 2.17
CA GLY A 272 -23.74 -26.09 2.96
C GLY A 272 -24.75 -25.60 4.02
N SER A 273 -25.08 -24.31 4.04
CA SER A 273 -26.09 -23.76 4.94
C SER A 273 -27.50 -24.18 4.52
N LYS A 274 -28.35 -24.50 5.52
CA LYS A 274 -29.79 -24.70 5.30
C LYS A 274 -30.49 -23.35 5.25
N ILE A 275 -31.37 -23.17 4.27
CA ILE A 275 -32.00 -21.88 3.99
C ILE A 275 -33.51 -22.00 4.14
N ALA A 276 -34.08 -21.07 4.90
CA ALA A 276 -35.52 -20.84 4.99
C ALA A 276 -35.79 -19.36 4.70
N VAL A 277 -36.77 -19.09 3.84
CA VAL A 277 -37.13 -17.74 3.42
C VAL A 277 -38.62 -17.52 3.66
N ILE A 278 -38.96 -16.42 4.34
CA ILE A 278 -40.34 -15.92 4.44
C ILE A 278 -40.51 -14.87 3.33
N ASP A 279 -41.24 -15.24 2.29
CA ASP A 279 -41.33 -14.47 1.06
C ASP A 279 -42.77 -13.98 0.82
N ILE A 280 -43.02 -12.71 1.12
CA ILE A 280 -44.33 -12.06 0.94
C ILE A 280 -44.55 -11.67 -0.54
N GLU A 281 -43.48 -11.29 -1.24
CA GLU A 281 -43.53 -10.76 -2.62
C GLU A 281 -43.39 -11.85 -3.69
N ARG A 282 -43.17 -13.11 -3.29
CA ARG A 282 -42.98 -14.28 -4.16
C ARG A 282 -41.77 -14.17 -5.10
N GLU A 283 -40.73 -13.45 -4.68
CA GLU A 283 -39.52 -13.23 -5.46
C GLU A 283 -38.54 -14.41 -5.42
N TYR A 284 -38.63 -15.27 -4.41
CA TYR A 284 -37.70 -16.38 -4.14
C TYR A 284 -38.26 -17.74 -4.57
N THR A 285 -39.55 -17.82 -4.94
CA THR A 285 -40.19 -19.08 -5.39
C THR A 285 -39.45 -19.72 -6.57
N LYS A 286 -38.99 -18.92 -7.54
CA LYS A 286 -38.21 -19.42 -8.69
C LYS A 286 -36.86 -20.00 -8.25
N LEU A 287 -36.24 -19.39 -7.24
CA LEU A 287 -34.96 -19.85 -6.70
C LEU A 287 -35.15 -21.18 -5.98
N ALA A 288 -36.17 -21.29 -5.12
CA ALA A 288 -36.52 -22.53 -4.43
C ALA A 288 -36.75 -23.68 -5.43
N ARG A 289 -37.56 -23.46 -6.48
CA ARG A 289 -37.78 -24.48 -7.53
C ARG A 289 -36.50 -24.90 -8.27
N LYS A 290 -35.57 -23.98 -8.47
CA LYS A 290 -34.30 -24.27 -9.18
C LYS A 290 -33.37 -25.18 -8.36
N PHE A 291 -33.48 -25.13 -7.03
CA PHE A 291 -32.68 -25.94 -6.10
C PHE A 291 -33.50 -27.05 -5.44
N ASP A 292 -34.60 -27.48 -6.07
CA ASP A 292 -35.52 -28.52 -5.59
C ASP A 292 -35.97 -28.32 -4.12
N GLY A 293 -36.15 -27.05 -3.73
CA GLY A 293 -36.58 -26.66 -2.39
C GLY A 293 -38.08 -26.77 -2.19
N ASP A 294 -38.48 -27.03 -0.95
CA ASP A 294 -39.89 -27.11 -0.55
C ASP A 294 -40.54 -25.72 -0.53
N ILE A 295 -41.74 -25.62 -1.11
CA ILE A 295 -42.53 -24.39 -1.12
C ILE A 295 -43.81 -24.64 -0.33
N ILE A 296 -43.91 -23.97 0.81
CA ILE A 296 -45.09 -24.02 1.68
C ILE A 296 -45.89 -22.74 1.45
N ASN A 297 -47.09 -22.88 0.88
CA ASN A 297 -48.02 -21.76 0.79
C ASN A 297 -48.78 -21.61 2.12
N MET A 298 -48.55 -20.50 2.81
CA MET A 298 -49.24 -20.17 4.07
C MET A 298 -50.51 -19.32 3.87
N ALA A 299 -50.85 -18.97 2.63
CA ALA A 299 -52.14 -18.40 2.29
C ALA A 299 -53.10 -19.56 1.98
N GLY A 300 -53.99 -19.86 2.92
CA GLY A 300 -55.09 -20.81 2.75
C GLY A 300 -56.10 -20.36 1.70
#